data_AF-A0A0F3R8F7-F1
#
_entry.id   AF-A0A0F3R8F7-F1
#
_cell.length_a   1.000
_cell.length_b   1.000
_cell.length_c   1.000
_cell.angle_alpha   90.00
_cell.angle_beta   90.00
_cell.angle_gamma   90.00
#
_symmetry.space_group_name_H-M   'P 1'
#
loop_
_entity.id
_entity.type
_entity.pdbx_description
1 polymer ?
#
loop_
_entity_poly.entity_id
_entity_poly.type
_entity_poly.pdbx_seq_one_letter_code
_entity_poly.pdbx_strand_id
1 'polypeptide(L)'
;MLNIEYIDKLRELTASSFAKFVGSPAKAVFSPDNRDKRFKDSSWEDNAYFDFVKQYYLLSSEWLKKNIEQYELSNDLKQHLEFVTKHFIDAFSPSNFAFCNPKVLRETLESGGQNLVQGLENFLRDIQSSGDILNIKTTDKSAFKLGKNIAATKGKVIFQNDLMQLICYEPKGKVHKIPIFIIPPCINKYYILDLSPHNSLVSFLVENNFQVFLISWVNPDISLSEKGFEDYLKDGILAPFEYVRNLGF
;
A
#
# COMPACT_ATOMS: atom_id res chain seq x y z
N MET A 1 16.77 -18.98 -32.45
CA MET A 1 17.76 -17.88 -32.52
C MET A 1 18.01 -17.20 -31.16
N LEU A 2 17.11 -17.31 -30.17
CA LEU A 2 17.16 -16.55 -28.90
C LEU A 2 18.12 -17.03 -27.82
N ASN A 3 18.59 -18.28 -27.87
CA ASN A 3 19.46 -18.79 -26.81
C ASN A 3 20.86 -18.14 -26.86
N ILE A 4 21.27 -17.67 -28.04
CA ILE A 4 22.61 -17.08 -28.26
C ILE A 4 22.72 -15.70 -27.61
N GLU A 5 21.72 -14.82 -27.80
CA GLU A 5 21.72 -13.47 -27.20
C GLU A 5 21.74 -13.53 -25.66
N TYR A 6 20.97 -14.43 -25.06
CA TYR A 6 20.97 -14.63 -23.61
C TYR A 6 22.33 -15.14 -23.12
N ILE A 7 22.92 -16.12 -23.80
CA ILE A 7 24.23 -16.67 -23.46
C ILE A 7 25.32 -15.60 -23.58
N ASP A 8 25.28 -14.78 -24.63
CA ASP A 8 26.26 -13.71 -24.84
C ASP A 8 26.12 -12.63 -23.77
N LYS A 9 24.89 -12.24 -23.41
CA LYS A 9 24.66 -11.30 -22.30
C LYS A 9 25.04 -11.87 -20.94
N LEU A 10 24.85 -13.17 -20.71
CA LEU A 10 25.31 -13.84 -19.50
C LEU A 10 26.84 -13.89 -19.43
N ARG A 11 27.53 -14.10 -20.56
CA ARG A 11 29.00 -14.01 -20.66
C ARG A 11 29.50 -12.60 -20.36
N GLU A 12 28.87 -11.58 -20.94
CA GLU A 12 29.19 -10.17 -20.67
C GLU A 12 28.99 -9.84 -19.18
N LEU A 13 27.89 -10.29 -18.59
CA LEU A 13 27.59 -10.11 -17.18
C LEU A 13 28.63 -10.80 -16.27
N THR A 14 28.94 -12.06 -16.54
CA THR A 14 29.93 -12.81 -15.74
C THR A 14 31.32 -12.18 -15.84
N ALA A 15 31.73 -11.72 -17.02
CA ALA A 15 32.98 -10.96 -17.20
C ALA A 15 32.99 -9.63 -16.43
N SER A 16 31.90 -8.85 -16.52
CA SER A 16 31.73 -7.58 -15.79
C SER A 16 31.77 -7.79 -14.27
N SER A 17 31.09 -8.83 -13.79
CA SER A 17 31.03 -9.17 -12.36
C SER A 17 32.39 -9.66 -11.83
N PHE A 18 33.12 -10.44 -12.64
CA PHE A 18 34.50 -10.85 -12.30
C PHE A 18 35.44 -9.65 -12.24
N ALA A 19 35.37 -8.74 -13.23
CA ALA A 19 36.15 -7.50 -13.23
C ALA A 19 35.90 -6.68 -11.95
N LYS A 20 34.64 -6.57 -11.53
CA LYS A 20 34.26 -5.89 -10.29
C LYS A 20 34.77 -6.59 -9.03
N PHE A 21 34.70 -7.93 -9.00
CA PHE A 21 35.22 -8.74 -7.91
C PHE A 21 36.73 -8.54 -7.70
N VAL A 22 37.50 -8.40 -8.79
CA VAL A 22 38.95 -8.12 -8.71
C VAL A 22 39.28 -6.62 -8.56
N GLY A 23 38.29 -5.77 -8.32
CA GLY A 23 38.47 -4.34 -8.04
C GLY A 23 38.59 -3.43 -9.27
N SER A 24 38.32 -3.94 -10.48
CA SER A 24 38.27 -3.12 -11.70
C SER A 24 36.91 -2.42 -11.84
N PRO A 25 36.85 -1.20 -12.40
CA PRO A 25 35.60 -0.53 -12.68
C PRO A 25 34.85 -1.27 -13.80
N ALA A 26 33.65 -1.75 -13.49
CA ALA A 26 32.79 -2.44 -14.44
C ALA A 26 31.43 -1.73 -14.49
N LYS A 27 30.93 -1.46 -15.71
CA LYS A 27 29.61 -0.85 -15.89
C LYS A 27 28.52 -1.91 -15.72
N ALA A 28 27.42 -1.51 -15.10
CA ALA A 28 26.19 -2.28 -15.08
C ALA A 28 25.74 -2.56 -16.52
N VAL A 29 25.45 -3.83 -16.83
CA VAL A 29 24.96 -4.25 -18.16
C VAL A 29 23.46 -3.96 -18.28
N PHE A 30 22.73 -4.09 -17.17
CA PHE A 30 21.32 -3.78 -17.03
C PHE A 30 21.09 -2.81 -15.87
N SER A 31 20.15 -1.89 -16.05
CA SER A 31 19.71 -0.97 -14.99
C SER A 31 18.27 -1.29 -14.62
N PRO A 32 17.91 -1.32 -13.32
CA PRO A 32 16.52 -1.43 -12.93
C PRO A 32 15.73 -0.19 -13.39
N ASP A 33 14.41 -0.32 -13.53
CA ASP A 33 13.55 0.84 -13.70
C ASP A 33 13.75 1.79 -12.52
N ASN A 34 13.89 3.10 -12.77
CA ASN A 34 14.02 4.13 -11.74
C ASN A 34 12.87 4.11 -10.71
N ARG A 35 11.72 3.53 -11.06
CA ARG A 35 10.57 3.35 -10.16
C ARG A 35 10.70 2.14 -9.23
N ASP A 36 11.62 1.21 -9.53
CA ASP A 36 11.83 0.00 -8.74
C ASP A 36 12.65 0.28 -7.48
N LYS A 37 11.93 0.47 -6.37
CA LYS A 37 12.54 0.78 -5.06
C LYS A 37 13.27 -0.41 -4.43
N ARG A 38 13.14 -1.64 -4.95
CA ARG A 38 13.76 -2.85 -4.39
C ARG A 38 15.29 -2.76 -4.39
N PHE A 39 15.85 -2.12 -5.42
CA PHE A 39 17.29 -2.02 -5.64
C PHE A 39 17.91 -0.69 -5.18
N LYS A 40 17.25 0.05 -4.28
CA LYS A 40 17.69 1.38 -3.82
C LYS A 40 18.92 1.34 -2.89
N ASP A 41 19.19 0.22 -2.22
CA ASP A 41 20.38 0.11 -1.36
C ASP A 41 21.66 0.13 -2.19
N SER A 42 22.66 0.93 -1.81
CA SER A 42 23.90 1.04 -2.57
C SER A 42 24.66 -0.29 -2.63
N SER A 43 24.44 -1.22 -1.69
CA SER A 43 25.06 -2.55 -1.73
C SER A 43 24.70 -3.35 -2.98
N TRP A 44 23.57 -3.07 -3.61
CA TRP A 44 23.19 -3.67 -4.89
C TRP A 44 24.10 -3.24 -6.04
N GLU A 45 24.86 -2.15 -5.88
CA GLU A 45 25.84 -1.65 -6.85
C GLU A 45 27.27 -1.78 -6.32
N ASP A 46 27.52 -1.56 -5.04
CA ASP A 46 28.89 -1.52 -4.51
C ASP A 46 29.50 -2.92 -4.34
N ASN A 47 28.67 -3.93 -4.04
CA ASN A 47 29.13 -5.29 -3.75
C ASN A 47 29.01 -6.19 -5.00
N ALA A 48 30.11 -6.85 -5.36
CA ALA A 48 30.16 -7.69 -6.57
C ALA A 48 29.13 -8.85 -6.55
N TYR A 49 28.86 -9.46 -5.39
CA TYR A 49 27.88 -10.53 -5.27
C TYR A 49 26.45 -10.02 -5.47
N PHE A 50 26.06 -8.97 -4.75
CA PHE A 50 24.70 -8.42 -4.85
C PHE A 50 24.44 -7.79 -6.22
N ASP A 51 25.45 -7.15 -6.82
CA ASP A 51 25.34 -6.64 -8.18
C ASP A 51 25.15 -7.78 -9.19
N PHE A 52 25.93 -8.87 -9.11
CA PHE A 52 25.73 -10.04 -9.97
C PHE A 52 24.31 -10.62 -9.84
N VAL A 53 23.83 -10.82 -8.60
CA VAL A 53 22.48 -11.35 -8.34
C VAL A 53 21.39 -10.44 -8.93
N LYS A 54 21.49 -9.12 -8.72
CA LYS A 54 20.58 -8.13 -9.30
C LYS A 54 20.62 -8.18 -10.84
N GLN A 55 21.80 -8.14 -11.43
CA GLN A 55 21.98 -8.12 -12.88
C GLN A 55 21.47 -9.40 -13.54
N TYR A 56 21.72 -10.57 -12.92
CA TYR A 56 21.22 -11.86 -13.38
C TYR A 56 19.69 -11.91 -13.36
N TYR A 57 19.08 -11.39 -12.29
CA TYR A 57 17.64 -11.24 -12.19
C TYR A 57 17.07 -10.33 -13.28
N LEU A 58 17.69 -9.16 -13.52
CA LEU A 58 17.23 -8.21 -14.55
C LEU A 58 17.34 -8.80 -15.96
N LEU A 59 18.47 -9.46 -16.28
CA LEU A 59 18.68 -10.17 -17.53
C LEU A 59 17.60 -11.24 -17.75
N SER A 60 17.37 -12.10 -16.76
CA SER A 60 16.36 -13.17 -16.84
C SER A 60 14.95 -12.61 -16.98
N SER A 61 14.66 -11.50 -16.30
CA SER A 61 13.37 -10.81 -16.35
C SER A 61 13.09 -10.22 -17.72
N GLU A 62 14.08 -9.54 -18.32
CA GLU A 62 13.95 -8.97 -19.67
C GLU A 62 13.82 -10.06 -20.72
N TRP A 63 14.61 -11.13 -20.59
CA TRP A 63 14.56 -12.29 -21.47
C TRP A 63 13.17 -12.95 -21.43
N LEU A 64 12.62 -13.25 -20.24
CA LEU A 64 11.28 -13.84 -20.11
C LEU A 64 10.20 -12.98 -20.77
N LYS A 65 10.26 -11.66 -20.57
CA LYS A 65 9.31 -10.72 -21.19
C LYS A 65 9.43 -10.70 -22.72
N LYS A 66 10.64 -10.60 -23.26
CA LYS A 66 10.89 -10.63 -24.72
C LYS A 66 10.46 -11.94 -25.37
N ASN A 67 10.57 -13.08 -24.68
CA ASN A 67 10.12 -14.35 -25.23
C ASN A 67 8.60 -14.38 -25.47
N ILE A 68 7.81 -13.75 -24.59
CA ILE A 68 6.35 -13.70 -24.73
C ILE A 68 5.95 -12.92 -25.98
N GLU A 69 6.68 -11.85 -26.30
CA GLU A 69 6.37 -10.98 -27.43
C GLU A 69 6.51 -11.67 -28.80
N GLN A 70 7.24 -12.79 -28.87
CA GLN A 70 7.55 -13.49 -30.13
C GLN A 70 6.49 -14.48 -30.56
N TYR A 71 5.60 -14.86 -29.64
CA TYR A 71 4.49 -15.74 -29.97
C TYR A 71 3.34 -14.91 -30.55
N GLU A 72 2.84 -15.32 -31.72
CA GLU A 72 1.62 -14.77 -32.30
C GLU A 72 0.41 -15.29 -31.51
N LEU A 73 0.03 -14.55 -30.47
CA LEU A 73 -1.11 -14.85 -29.59
C LEU A 73 -2.24 -13.85 -29.82
N SER A 74 -3.47 -14.23 -29.45
CA SER A 74 -4.56 -13.26 -29.34
C SER A 74 -4.25 -12.20 -28.27
N ASN A 75 -4.79 -10.99 -28.43
CA ASN A 75 -4.52 -9.86 -27.53
C ASN A 75 -4.85 -10.19 -26.06
N ASP A 76 -6.00 -10.84 -25.80
CA ASP A 76 -6.43 -11.19 -24.45
C ASP A 76 -5.48 -12.20 -23.78
N LEU A 77 -5.06 -13.21 -24.54
CA LEU A 77 -4.13 -14.24 -24.05
C LEU A 77 -2.75 -13.66 -23.80
N LYS A 78 -2.28 -12.77 -24.67
CA LYS A 78 -1.00 -12.07 -24.50
C LYS A 78 -1.00 -11.21 -23.23
N GLN A 79 -2.05 -10.42 -23.00
CA GLN A 79 -2.17 -9.61 -21.78
C GLN A 79 -2.19 -10.47 -20.52
N HIS A 80 -2.93 -11.59 -20.54
CA HIS A 80 -2.96 -12.51 -19.41
C HIS A 80 -1.59 -13.15 -19.14
N LEU A 81 -0.88 -13.57 -20.18
CA LEU A 81 0.45 -14.18 -20.06
C LEU A 81 1.50 -13.18 -19.55
N GLU A 82 1.47 -11.94 -20.06
CA GLU A 82 2.32 -10.85 -19.59
C GLU A 82 2.06 -10.55 -18.11
N PHE A 83 0.78 -10.51 -17.71
CA PHE A 83 0.38 -10.31 -16.32
C PHE A 83 0.93 -11.42 -15.40
N VAL A 84 0.66 -12.68 -15.72
CA VAL A 84 1.13 -13.83 -14.92
C VAL A 84 2.64 -13.88 -14.86
N THR A 85 3.33 -13.63 -15.97
CA THR A 85 4.79 -13.65 -16.04
C THR A 85 5.41 -12.52 -15.23
N LYS A 86 4.81 -11.32 -15.26
CA LYS A 86 5.24 -10.21 -14.42
C LYS A 86 5.14 -10.58 -12.93
N HIS A 87 4.03 -11.17 -12.51
CA HIS A 87 3.85 -11.62 -11.13
C HIS A 87 4.85 -12.72 -10.74
N PHE A 88 5.12 -13.66 -11.65
CA PHE A 88 6.14 -14.68 -11.44
C PHE A 88 7.53 -14.05 -11.27
N ILE A 89 7.95 -13.17 -12.19
CA ILE A 89 9.22 -12.43 -12.09
C ILE A 89 9.31 -11.68 -10.76
N ASP A 90 8.27 -10.92 -10.40
CA ASP A 90 8.28 -10.11 -9.18
C ASP A 90 8.33 -10.98 -7.90
N ALA A 91 7.72 -12.17 -7.90
CA ALA A 91 7.78 -13.12 -6.79
C ALA A 91 9.20 -13.67 -6.58
N PHE A 92 9.93 -13.93 -7.66
CA PHE A 92 11.31 -14.43 -7.64
C PHE A 92 12.37 -13.32 -7.52
N SER A 93 11.97 -12.08 -7.26
CA SER A 93 12.91 -10.99 -7.03
C SER A 93 13.85 -11.31 -5.85
N PRO A 94 15.18 -11.11 -6.00
CA PRO A 94 16.14 -11.45 -4.95
C PRO A 94 15.91 -10.65 -3.66
N SER A 95 15.29 -9.48 -3.73
CA SER A 95 14.95 -8.69 -2.54
C SER A 95 13.93 -9.36 -1.62
N ASN A 96 13.17 -10.34 -2.12
CA ASN A 96 12.15 -11.05 -1.35
C ASN A 96 12.74 -12.12 -0.43
N PHE A 97 13.99 -12.51 -0.64
CA PHE A 97 14.63 -13.59 0.09
C PHE A 97 15.69 -13.04 1.05
N ALA A 98 15.60 -13.44 2.33
CA ALA A 98 16.50 -12.95 3.38
C ALA A 98 17.99 -13.13 3.06
N PHE A 99 18.35 -14.26 2.44
CA PHE A 99 19.73 -14.60 2.08
C PHE A 99 20.26 -13.85 0.83
N CYS A 100 19.39 -13.20 0.06
CA CYS A 100 19.78 -12.39 -1.10
C CYS A 100 19.61 -10.89 -0.86
N ASN A 101 19.02 -10.49 0.26
CA ASN A 101 18.73 -9.09 0.55
C ASN A 101 19.85 -8.45 1.39
N PRO A 102 20.58 -7.44 0.86
CA PRO A 102 21.73 -6.85 1.53
C PRO A 102 21.36 -6.19 2.87
N LYS A 103 20.16 -5.61 2.98
CA LYS A 103 19.70 -5.00 4.23
C LYS A 103 19.44 -6.04 5.30
N VAL A 104 18.80 -7.14 4.93
CA VAL A 104 18.50 -8.23 5.87
C VAL A 104 19.80 -8.87 6.34
N LEU A 105 20.72 -9.17 5.43
CA LEU A 105 22.02 -9.74 5.80
C LEU A 105 22.83 -8.81 6.71
N ARG A 106 22.89 -7.51 6.39
CA ARG A 106 23.57 -6.50 7.21
C ARG A 106 22.97 -6.43 8.62
N GLU A 107 21.65 -6.27 8.72
CA GLU A 107 20.94 -6.24 10.01
C GLU A 107 21.11 -7.55 10.80
N THR A 108 21.14 -8.71 10.11
CA THR A 108 21.35 -10.01 10.74
C THR A 108 22.76 -10.10 11.34
N LEU A 109 23.78 -9.59 10.64
CA LEU A 109 25.14 -9.55 11.16
C LEU A 109 25.27 -8.56 12.33
N GLU A 110 24.72 -7.35 12.19
CA GLU A 110 24.80 -6.28 13.21
C GLU A 110 24.03 -6.64 14.48
N SER A 111 22.85 -7.26 14.36
CA SER A 111 22.03 -7.70 15.50
C SER A 111 22.41 -9.09 16.03
N GLY A 112 23.36 -9.80 15.42
CA GLY A 112 23.67 -11.19 15.77
C GLY A 112 22.50 -12.17 15.54
N GLY A 113 21.63 -11.88 14.58
CA GLY A 113 20.48 -12.70 14.20
C GLY A 113 19.18 -12.37 14.95
N GLN A 114 19.18 -11.37 15.82
CA GLN A 114 18.03 -11.02 16.65
C GLN A 114 16.84 -10.50 15.82
N ASN A 115 17.10 -9.84 14.69
CA ASN A 115 16.09 -9.42 13.73
C ASN A 115 15.25 -10.59 13.18
N LEU A 116 15.87 -11.74 12.91
CA LEU A 116 15.20 -12.94 12.39
C LEU A 116 14.34 -13.59 13.47
N VAL A 117 14.86 -13.67 14.70
CA VAL A 117 14.10 -14.17 15.87
C VAL A 117 12.87 -13.30 16.09
N GLN A 118 13.03 -11.97 16.11
CA GLN A 118 11.92 -11.05 16.29
C GLN A 118 10.89 -11.15 15.15
N GLY A 119 11.35 -11.32 13.90
CA GLY A 119 10.49 -11.54 12.74
C GLY A 119 9.64 -12.81 12.87
N LEU A 120 10.24 -13.91 13.33
CA LEU A 120 9.53 -15.17 13.58
C LEU A 120 8.52 -15.03 14.72
N GLU A 121 8.88 -14.37 15.82
CA GLU A 121 7.93 -14.09 16.91
C GLU A 121 6.73 -13.27 16.44
N ASN A 122 6.95 -12.27 15.60
CA ASN A 122 5.88 -11.46 15.00
C ASN A 122 4.98 -12.34 14.10
N PHE A 123 5.58 -13.18 13.26
CA PHE A 123 4.83 -14.10 12.40
C PHE A 123 3.97 -15.08 13.20
N LEU A 124 4.52 -15.68 14.26
CA LEU A 124 3.79 -16.58 15.15
C LEU A 124 2.65 -15.86 15.87
N ARG A 125 2.88 -14.62 16.33
CA ARG A 125 1.84 -13.79 16.95
C ARG A 125 0.70 -13.48 15.98
N ASP A 126 1.03 -13.23 14.72
CA ASP A 126 0.04 -12.99 13.67
C ASP A 126 -0.79 -14.23 13.41
N ILE A 127 -0.16 -15.41 13.27
CA ILE A 127 -0.88 -16.71 13.17
C ILE A 127 -1.82 -16.91 14.36
N GLN A 128 -1.34 -16.75 15.59
CA GLN A 128 -2.14 -16.97 16.80
C GLN A 128 -3.34 -16.03 16.92
N SER A 129 -3.22 -14.81 16.39
CA SER A 129 -4.29 -13.81 16.40
C SER A 129 -5.17 -13.82 15.16
N SER A 130 -4.88 -14.71 14.21
CA SER A 130 -5.66 -14.90 12.99
C SER A 130 -6.75 -15.95 13.20
N GLY A 131 -7.93 -15.73 12.61
CA GLY A 131 -8.99 -16.73 12.52
C GLY A 131 -8.80 -17.59 11.27
N ASP A 132 -9.85 -17.79 10.49
CA ASP A 132 -9.81 -18.57 9.24
C ASP A 132 -8.89 -17.96 8.16
N ILE A 133 -8.56 -16.67 8.28
CA ILE A 133 -7.71 -15.93 7.34
C ILE A 133 -6.54 -15.31 8.10
N LEU A 134 -5.32 -15.50 7.59
CA LEU A 134 -4.11 -14.92 8.14
C LEU A 134 -4.19 -13.38 8.09
N ASN A 135 -4.20 -12.76 9.27
CA ASN A 135 -4.27 -11.32 9.46
C ASN A 135 -2.93 -10.79 9.96
N ILE A 136 -2.13 -10.27 9.02
CA ILE A 136 -0.80 -9.71 9.31
C ILE A 136 -0.97 -8.36 10.00
N LYS A 137 -0.46 -8.22 11.23
CA LYS A 137 -0.54 -6.95 11.97
C LYS A 137 0.54 -6.00 11.47
N THR A 138 0.12 -4.97 10.75
CA THR A 138 1.01 -3.90 10.29
C THR A 138 1.18 -2.77 11.30
N THR A 139 0.34 -2.71 12.32
CA THR A 139 0.38 -1.65 13.34
C THR A 139 -0.15 -2.15 14.68
N ASP A 140 0.28 -1.49 15.77
CA ASP A 140 -0.27 -1.72 17.10
C ASP A 140 -1.63 -1.02 17.23
N LYS A 141 -2.71 -1.79 17.19
CA LYS A 141 -4.07 -1.26 17.36
C LYS A 141 -4.31 -0.68 18.76
N SER A 142 -3.56 -1.11 19.79
CA SER A 142 -3.74 -0.64 21.17
C SER A 142 -3.23 0.79 21.37
N ALA A 143 -2.28 1.22 20.53
CA ALA A 143 -1.80 2.59 20.48
C ALA A 143 -2.89 3.58 20.05
N PHE A 144 -3.95 3.12 19.38
CA PHE A 144 -4.99 3.98 18.83
C PHE A 144 -6.34 3.79 19.55
N LYS A 145 -6.84 4.88 20.12
CA LYS A 145 -8.12 4.98 20.82
C LYS A 145 -9.00 5.98 20.07
N LEU A 146 -10.02 5.45 19.40
CA LEU A 146 -11.03 6.25 18.70
C LEU A 146 -11.69 7.26 19.65
N GLY A 147 -11.86 8.50 19.19
CA GLY A 147 -12.34 9.64 19.96
C GLY A 147 -11.32 10.25 20.93
N LYS A 148 -10.12 9.67 21.08
CA LYS A 148 -9.05 10.22 21.93
C LYS A 148 -7.84 10.69 21.14
N ASN A 149 -7.24 9.81 20.35
CA ASN A 149 -6.07 10.12 19.53
C ASN A 149 -6.25 9.80 18.04
N ILE A 150 -7.36 9.15 17.68
CA ILE A 150 -7.90 9.08 16.32
C ILE A 150 -9.33 9.60 16.35
N ALA A 151 -9.79 10.30 15.30
CA ALA A 151 -11.14 10.84 15.21
C ALA A 151 -11.51 11.72 16.43
N ALA A 152 -10.55 12.54 16.86
CA ALA A 152 -10.64 13.30 18.10
C ALA A 152 -11.17 14.73 17.90
N THR A 153 -11.52 15.12 16.66
CA THR A 153 -12.09 16.44 16.41
C THR A 153 -13.47 16.52 17.06
N LYS A 154 -13.69 17.54 17.90
CA LYS A 154 -14.93 17.68 18.66
C LYS A 154 -16.12 17.85 17.72
N GLY A 155 -17.12 17.01 17.88
CA GLY A 155 -18.34 17.04 17.11
C GLY A 155 -19.44 16.24 17.78
N LYS A 156 -20.65 16.35 17.24
CA LYS A 156 -21.85 15.68 17.74
C LYS A 156 -22.61 15.03 16.61
N VAL A 157 -23.20 13.87 16.87
CA VAL A 157 -24.16 13.26 15.95
C VAL A 157 -25.45 14.08 15.99
N ILE A 158 -25.87 14.60 14.84
CA ILE A 158 -27.07 15.44 14.71
C ILE A 158 -28.22 14.74 13.97
N PHE A 159 -27.89 13.70 13.20
CA PHE A 159 -28.87 12.88 12.49
C PHE A 159 -28.35 11.45 12.41
N GLN A 160 -29.26 10.47 12.47
CA GLN A 160 -28.93 9.05 12.43
C GLN A 160 -30.08 8.25 11.81
N ASN A 161 -29.73 7.24 11.03
CA ASN A 161 -30.64 6.20 10.57
C ASN A 161 -29.92 4.84 10.57
N ASP A 162 -30.51 3.84 9.94
CA ASP A 162 -29.97 2.47 9.92
C ASP A 162 -28.66 2.34 9.13
N LEU A 163 -28.36 3.25 8.20
CA LEU A 163 -27.16 3.20 7.35
C LEU A 163 -26.01 4.06 7.86
N MET A 164 -26.28 5.12 8.63
CA MET A 164 -25.26 6.10 8.95
C MET A 164 -25.60 7.01 10.14
N GLN A 165 -24.58 7.72 10.60
CA GLN A 165 -24.65 8.86 11.50
C GLN A 165 -24.07 10.10 10.82
N LEU A 166 -24.78 11.23 10.89
CA LEU A 166 -24.27 12.53 10.45
C LEU A 166 -23.64 13.26 11.63
N ILE A 167 -22.34 13.53 11.53
CA ILE A 167 -21.56 14.27 12.53
C ILE A 167 -21.49 15.73 12.11
N CYS A 168 -21.82 16.64 13.03
CA CYS A 168 -21.58 18.07 12.94
C CYS A 168 -20.43 18.44 13.88
N TYR A 169 -19.34 18.98 13.34
CA TYR A 169 -18.18 19.37 14.14
C TYR A 169 -18.36 20.74 14.79
N GLU A 170 -17.81 20.90 16.01
CA GLU A 170 -17.92 22.13 16.78
C GLU A 170 -17.08 23.24 16.12
N PRO A 171 -17.68 24.37 15.72
CA PRO A 171 -16.93 25.46 15.11
C PRO A 171 -16.04 26.17 16.15
N LYS A 172 -14.87 26.66 15.74
CA LYS A 172 -13.98 27.46 16.61
C LYS A 172 -14.37 28.94 16.71
N GLY A 173 -15.32 29.40 15.88
CA GLY A 173 -15.73 30.80 15.82
C GLY A 173 -16.81 31.04 14.77
N LYS A 174 -16.81 32.24 14.17
CA LYS A 174 -17.74 32.61 13.09
C LYS A 174 -17.37 31.84 11.83
N VAL A 175 -18.29 31.04 11.31
CA VAL A 175 -18.08 30.20 10.13
C VAL A 175 -18.39 30.90 8.81
N HIS A 176 -17.84 30.37 7.72
CA HIS A 176 -18.25 30.68 6.36
C HIS A 176 -19.73 30.34 6.11
N LYS A 177 -20.37 31.07 5.18
CA LYS A 177 -21.79 30.88 4.84
C LYS A 177 -22.08 29.50 4.25
N ILE A 178 -21.18 29.00 3.40
CA ILE A 178 -21.33 27.69 2.74
C ILE A 178 -20.59 26.65 3.57
N PRO A 179 -21.26 25.61 4.08
CA PRO A 179 -20.60 24.55 4.83
C PRO A 179 -19.87 23.55 3.91
N ILE A 180 -19.07 22.69 4.52
CA ILE A 180 -18.48 21.52 3.85
C ILE A 180 -19.21 20.26 4.30
N PHE A 181 -19.78 19.53 3.34
CA PHE A 181 -20.47 18.26 3.57
C PHE A 181 -19.64 17.11 2.99
N ILE A 182 -19.13 16.23 3.85
CA ILE A 182 -18.18 15.18 3.49
C ILE A 182 -18.88 13.82 3.43
N ILE A 183 -18.75 13.17 2.27
CA ILE A 183 -19.22 11.80 2.02
C ILE A 183 -17.99 10.91 1.87
N PRO A 184 -17.55 10.20 2.92
CA PRO A 184 -16.41 9.29 2.82
C PRO A 184 -16.81 7.99 2.09
N PRO A 185 -15.83 7.21 1.60
CA PRO A 185 -16.11 5.87 1.09
C PRO A 185 -16.71 4.98 2.18
N CYS A 186 -17.60 4.06 1.82
CA CYS A 186 -18.25 3.12 2.74
C CYS A 186 -17.44 1.83 3.00
N ILE A 187 -16.36 1.59 2.25
CA ILE A 187 -15.48 0.41 2.41
C ILE A 187 -14.58 0.56 3.65
N ASN A 188 -14.03 1.76 3.86
CA ASN A 188 -13.18 2.09 5.00
C ASN A 188 -13.90 3.08 5.91
N LYS A 189 -13.46 3.18 7.16
CA LYS A 189 -14.10 4.09 8.13
C LYS A 189 -13.74 5.55 7.86
N TYR A 190 -14.67 6.44 8.20
CA TYR A 190 -14.59 7.88 7.93
C TYR A 190 -13.36 8.58 8.51
N TYR A 191 -12.82 8.05 9.62
CA TYR A 191 -11.71 8.67 10.34
C TYR A 191 -10.38 8.67 9.58
N ILE A 192 -10.32 8.12 8.36
CA ILE A 192 -9.21 8.41 7.43
C ILE A 192 -9.10 9.91 7.13
N LEU A 193 -10.20 10.64 7.21
CA LEU A 193 -10.27 12.10 7.04
C LEU A 193 -10.10 12.86 8.37
N ASP A 194 -10.12 12.15 9.49
CA ASP A 194 -9.95 12.69 10.84
C ASP A 194 -9.04 11.75 11.65
N LEU A 195 -7.79 11.59 11.20
CA LEU A 195 -6.82 10.69 11.85
C LEU A 195 -6.30 11.31 13.14
N SER A 196 -5.07 11.82 13.15
CA SER A 196 -4.46 12.49 14.30
C SER A 196 -4.59 14.01 14.17
N PRO A 197 -4.35 14.78 15.25
CA PRO A 197 -4.35 16.24 15.19
C PRO A 197 -3.42 16.83 14.11
N HIS A 198 -2.36 16.12 13.72
CA HIS A 198 -1.38 16.60 12.74
C HIS A 198 -1.75 16.29 11.28
N ASN A 199 -2.71 15.40 11.04
CA ASN A 199 -3.09 14.95 9.69
C ASN A 199 -4.60 14.74 9.54
N SER A 200 -5.40 15.55 10.25
CA SER A 200 -6.85 15.58 10.15
C SER A 200 -7.29 16.67 9.17
N LEU A 201 -7.95 16.25 8.08
CA LEU A 201 -8.61 17.18 7.15
C LEU A 201 -9.78 17.88 7.84
N VAL A 202 -10.54 17.16 8.66
CA VAL A 202 -11.67 17.72 9.40
C VAL A 202 -11.20 18.83 10.35
N SER A 203 -10.18 18.58 11.16
CA SER A 203 -9.60 19.57 12.08
C SER A 203 -9.12 20.80 11.32
N PHE A 204 -8.42 20.59 10.19
CA PHE A 204 -7.96 21.67 9.32
C PHE A 204 -9.13 22.53 8.81
N LEU A 205 -10.23 21.92 8.34
CA LEU A 205 -11.39 22.66 7.84
C LEU A 205 -12.09 23.45 8.96
N VAL A 206 -12.25 22.85 10.13
CA VAL A 206 -12.82 23.52 11.32
C VAL A 206 -11.96 24.70 11.76
N GLU A 207 -10.63 24.55 11.70
CA GLU A 207 -9.66 25.62 12.00
C GLU A 207 -9.70 26.77 11.00
N ASN A 208 -10.04 26.48 9.76
CA ASN A 208 -10.26 27.48 8.71
C ASN A 208 -11.71 28.03 8.70
N ASN A 209 -12.43 27.91 9.81
CA ASN A 209 -13.78 28.46 9.99
C ASN A 209 -14.84 27.93 9.02
N PHE A 210 -14.71 26.69 8.54
CA PHE A 210 -15.83 26.02 7.87
C PHE A 210 -16.72 25.33 8.89
N GLN A 211 -18.04 25.38 8.67
CA GLN A 211 -18.94 24.43 9.30
C GLN A 211 -18.79 23.09 8.56
N VAL A 212 -18.40 22.04 9.27
CA VAL A 212 -18.11 20.73 8.66
C VAL A 212 -19.15 19.71 9.12
N PHE A 213 -19.73 19.02 8.14
CA PHE A 213 -20.59 17.87 8.30
C PHE A 213 -19.92 16.65 7.67
N LEU A 214 -20.03 15.49 8.32
CA LEU A 214 -19.43 14.27 7.81
C LEU A 214 -20.36 13.08 8.06
N ILE A 215 -20.51 12.23 7.05
CA ILE A 215 -21.24 10.97 7.16
C ILE A 215 -20.33 9.89 7.75
N SER A 216 -20.77 9.26 8.83
CA SER A 216 -20.18 8.05 9.40
C SER A 216 -21.07 6.86 9.06
N TRP A 217 -20.67 6.07 8.07
CA TRP A 217 -21.35 4.83 7.69
C TRP A 217 -21.31 3.79 8.81
N VAL A 218 -22.40 3.03 8.96
CA VAL A 218 -22.40 1.84 9.82
C VAL A 218 -21.55 0.73 9.21
N ASN A 219 -21.10 -0.21 10.04
CA ASN A 219 -20.55 -1.46 9.53
C ASN A 219 -21.73 -2.43 9.35
N PRO A 220 -22.13 -2.75 8.11
CA PRO A 220 -23.36 -3.50 7.88
C PRO A 220 -23.26 -4.92 8.45
N ASP A 221 -24.34 -5.37 9.05
CA ASP A 221 -24.53 -6.77 9.44
C ASP A 221 -25.64 -7.40 8.59
N ILE A 222 -26.07 -8.62 8.97
CA ILE A 222 -27.09 -9.36 8.23
C ILE A 222 -28.44 -8.64 8.15
N SER A 223 -28.75 -7.71 9.07
CA SER A 223 -29.99 -6.94 9.03
C SER A 223 -30.08 -5.97 7.85
N LEU A 224 -28.93 -5.62 7.26
CA LEU A 224 -28.83 -4.73 6.11
C LEU A 224 -28.57 -5.49 4.79
N SER A 225 -28.78 -6.82 4.75
CA SER A 225 -28.48 -7.64 3.56
C SER A 225 -29.27 -7.24 2.31
N GLU A 226 -30.49 -6.75 2.51
CA GLU A 226 -31.39 -6.33 1.41
C GLU A 226 -31.13 -4.89 0.94
N LYS A 227 -30.23 -4.15 1.62
CA LYS A 227 -29.93 -2.76 1.24
C LYS A 227 -29.12 -2.72 -0.04
N GLY A 228 -29.68 -2.08 -1.06
CA GLY A 228 -29.05 -1.88 -2.36
C GLY A 228 -28.36 -0.52 -2.47
N PHE A 229 -27.75 -0.27 -3.62
CA PHE A 229 -27.10 1.01 -3.91
C PHE A 229 -28.06 2.20 -3.81
N GLU A 230 -29.33 2.00 -4.18
CA GLU A 230 -30.37 3.04 -4.12
C GLU A 230 -30.67 3.49 -2.68
N ASP A 231 -30.65 2.57 -1.71
CA ASP A 231 -30.82 2.91 -0.29
C ASP A 231 -29.65 3.78 0.21
N TYR A 232 -28.42 3.45 -0.17
CA TYR A 232 -27.25 4.28 0.18
C TYR A 232 -27.33 5.69 -0.42
N LEU A 233 -27.94 5.84 -1.60
CA LEU A 233 -28.19 7.16 -2.17
C LEU A 233 -29.28 7.90 -1.40
N LYS A 234 -30.46 7.29 -1.22
CA LYS A 234 -31.62 7.94 -0.61
C LYS A 234 -31.44 8.17 0.88
N ASP A 235 -31.22 7.11 1.64
CA ASP A 235 -31.12 7.13 3.10
C ASP A 235 -29.71 7.54 3.55
N GLY A 236 -28.69 7.18 2.77
CA GLY A 236 -27.31 7.46 3.13
C GLY A 236 -26.86 8.88 2.80
N ILE A 237 -27.23 9.43 1.63
CA ILE A 237 -26.70 10.73 1.14
C ILE A 237 -27.78 11.81 1.08
N LEU A 238 -28.95 11.53 0.50
CA LEU A 238 -29.98 12.55 0.30
C LEU A 238 -30.67 12.92 1.62
N ALA A 239 -31.04 11.95 2.45
CA ALA A 239 -31.66 12.19 3.76
C ALA A 239 -30.85 13.12 4.69
N PRO A 240 -29.53 12.91 4.94
CA PRO A 240 -28.75 13.84 5.76
C PRO A 240 -28.51 15.19 5.06
N PHE A 241 -28.41 15.23 3.73
CA PHE A 241 -28.24 16.47 3.00
C PHE A 241 -29.48 17.36 3.16
N GLU A 242 -30.66 16.77 3.03
CA GLU A 242 -31.94 17.41 3.31
C GLU A 242 -32.06 17.87 4.77
N TYR A 243 -31.59 17.04 5.71
CA TYR A 243 -31.52 17.43 7.12
C TYR A 243 -30.67 18.69 7.33
N VAL A 244 -29.46 18.76 6.75
CA VAL A 244 -28.59 19.94 6.83
C VAL A 244 -29.22 21.16 6.17
N ARG A 245 -29.85 20.99 5.01
CA ARG A 245 -30.57 22.07 4.32
C ARG A 245 -31.68 22.66 5.18
N ASN A 246 -32.43 21.83 5.90
CA ASN A 246 -33.50 22.26 6.80
C ASN A 246 -33.00 23.00 8.04
N LEU A 247 -31.72 22.86 8.42
CA LEU A 247 -31.09 23.65 9.48
C LEU A 247 -30.74 25.08 9.03
N GLY A 248 -30.92 25.43 7.75
CA GLY A 248 -30.66 26.76 7.21
C GLY A 248 -29.25 26.95 6.64
N PHE A 249 -28.58 25.85 6.29
CA PHE A 249 -27.31 25.85 5.56
C PHE A 249 -27.50 25.74 4.04
#